data_AF-A0A165NDV9-F1
#
_entry.id   AF-A0A165NDV9-F1
#
_cell.length_a   1.000
_cell.length_b   1.000
_cell.length_c   1.000
_cell.angle_alpha   90.00
_cell.angle_beta   90.00
_cell.angle_gamma   90.00
#
_symmetry.space_group_name_H-M   'P 1'
#
loop_
_entity.id
_entity.type
_entity.pdbx_description
1 polymer ?
#
loop_
_entity_poly.entity_id
_entity_poly.type
_entity_poly.pdbx_seq_one_letter_code
_entity_poly.pdbx_strand_id
1 'polypeptide(L)'
;MYRFWLYIEAFRPNYHLFDPDIENYMELKEAFFQQLPSSAELYELARIVQFLTEIVQWVSIAIAEVFEVAGDGMPSETGFALFSAPSVILQMFKDQSGAPLLALADPWDGSIGEEFDFIKDALSVAFKTRKLSEPVWDSHEMKKVILDEYEQYDRPLHADWGLLKGHLPPHVLATSMIGHLPRNPYETNSLYEYLYQLTLFFAPIMSWVFDKKDDSDQYRDLSPDDWIFISCLLTFTQSRLHLWWLDRKRTEGMHIPLDDCWYGYNCRTQIHRYAHAAKLNHLCAPTRGDPAY
;
A
#
# COMPACT_ATOMS: atom_id res chain seq x y z
N MET A 1 18.42 -5.58 15.21
CA MET A 1 17.30 -5.02 16.03
C MET A 1 17.73 -4.24 17.28
N TYR A 2 18.58 -4.76 18.19
CA TYR A 2 18.94 -4.05 19.44
C TYR A 2 19.46 -2.61 19.24
N ARG A 3 20.30 -2.37 18.23
CA ARG A 3 20.82 -1.02 17.93
C ARG A 3 19.75 -0.05 17.43
N PHE A 4 18.77 -0.54 16.69
CA PHE A 4 17.63 0.29 16.27
C PHE A 4 16.81 0.73 17.50
N TRP A 5 16.63 -0.17 18.47
CA TRP A 5 15.98 0.18 19.74
C TRP A 5 16.78 1.22 20.54
N LEU A 6 18.11 1.06 20.65
CA LEU A 6 18.97 2.06 21.27
C LEU A 6 18.89 3.43 20.56
N TYR A 7 18.84 3.44 19.23
CA TYR A 7 18.67 4.67 18.46
C TYR A 7 17.36 5.37 18.83
N ILE A 8 16.26 4.62 18.89
CA ILE A 8 14.96 5.17 19.29
C ILE A 8 15.02 5.72 20.71
N GLU A 9 15.52 4.96 21.68
CA GLU A 9 15.58 5.44 23.07
C GLU A 9 16.48 6.67 23.24
N ALA A 10 17.55 6.79 22.44
CA ALA A 10 18.45 7.94 22.49
C ALA A 10 17.89 9.20 21.83
N PHE A 11 17.12 9.05 20.74
CA PHE A 11 16.73 10.16 19.88
C PHE A 11 15.22 10.39 19.76
N ARG A 12 14.39 9.61 20.46
CA ARG A 12 12.93 9.80 20.48
C ARG A 12 12.61 11.22 20.98
N PRO A 13 11.87 12.04 20.21
CA PRO A 13 11.47 13.36 20.64
C PRO A 13 10.65 13.29 21.93
N ASN A 14 10.96 14.16 22.90
CA ASN A 14 10.09 14.35 24.07
C ASN A 14 9.07 15.44 23.74
N TYR A 15 7.86 15.04 23.35
CA TYR A 15 6.78 15.93 22.88
C TYR A 15 6.43 17.09 23.82
N HIS A 16 6.80 17.01 25.10
CA HIS A 16 6.49 18.05 26.08
C HIS A 16 7.50 19.19 26.13
N LEU A 17 8.63 19.08 25.41
CA LEU A 17 9.70 20.05 25.44
C LEU A 17 10.15 20.29 24.00
N PHE A 18 9.58 21.30 23.35
CA PHE A 18 10.16 21.83 22.11
C PHE A 18 11.56 22.35 22.46
N ASP A 19 12.56 21.54 22.16
CA ASP A 19 13.96 21.84 22.40
C ASP A 19 14.48 22.60 21.17
N PRO A 20 14.80 23.89 21.26
CA PRO A 20 15.29 24.66 20.11
C PRO A 20 16.61 24.14 19.54
N ASP A 21 17.30 23.22 20.23
CA ASP A 21 18.55 22.62 19.77
C ASP A 21 18.35 21.44 18.77
N ILE A 22 17.28 21.44 17.97
CA ILE A 22 17.01 20.41 16.94
C ILE A 22 18.23 20.18 16.03
N GLU A 23 18.97 21.23 15.67
CA GLU A 23 20.20 21.12 14.85
C GLU A 23 21.26 20.21 15.50
N ASN A 24 21.36 20.17 16.83
CA ASN A 24 22.29 19.32 17.57
C ASN A 24 21.95 17.82 17.43
N TYR A 25 20.68 17.48 17.21
CA TYR A 25 20.26 16.08 17.09
C TYR A 25 20.83 15.41 15.84
N MET A 26 21.02 16.13 14.74
CA MET A 26 21.56 15.54 13.52
C MET A 26 23.02 15.12 13.67
N GLU A 27 23.85 15.94 14.32
CA GLU A 27 25.25 15.61 14.61
C GLU A 27 25.35 14.39 15.54
N LEU A 28 24.50 14.33 16.57
CA LEU A 28 24.48 13.19 17.51
C LEU A 28 23.99 11.90 16.84
N LYS A 29 22.97 11.98 15.98
CA LYS A 29 22.48 10.84 15.18
C LYS A 29 23.55 10.34 14.22
N GLU A 30 24.27 11.24 13.53
CA GLU A 30 25.41 10.84 12.70
C GLU A 30 26.49 10.17 13.55
N ALA A 31 26.88 10.77 14.68
CA ALA A 31 27.89 10.22 15.57
C ALA A 31 27.52 8.82 16.08
N PHE A 32 26.23 8.56 16.33
CA PHE A 32 25.74 7.22 16.65
C PHE A 32 26.02 6.22 15.51
N PHE A 33 25.70 6.56 14.26
CA PHE A 33 25.96 5.67 13.12
C PHE A 33 27.45 5.50 12.83
N GLN A 34 28.27 6.52 13.10
CA GLN A 34 29.72 6.39 12.96
C GLN A 34 30.33 5.39 13.94
N GLN A 35 29.67 5.07 15.05
CA GLN A 35 30.12 4.06 16.01
C GLN A 35 29.84 2.61 15.59
N LEU A 36 29.08 2.39 14.51
CA LEU A 36 28.82 1.03 14.01
C LEU A 36 30.12 0.40 13.46
N PRO A 37 30.63 -0.71 14.01
CA PRO A 37 31.96 -1.24 13.68
C PRO A 37 32.17 -1.66 12.22
N SER A 38 31.11 -1.90 11.44
CA SER A 38 31.26 -2.28 10.04
C SER A 38 30.22 -1.64 9.12
N SER A 39 30.53 -1.60 7.82
CA SER A 39 29.58 -1.21 6.78
C SER A 39 28.41 -2.19 6.68
N ALA A 40 28.63 -3.48 6.96
CA ALA A 40 27.58 -4.50 6.91
C ALA A 40 26.46 -4.22 7.92
N GLU A 41 26.81 -3.79 9.13
CA GLU A 41 25.84 -3.42 10.16
C GLU A 41 25.07 -2.13 9.82
N LEU A 42 25.71 -1.17 9.14
CA LEU A 42 25.03 0.03 8.67
C LEU A 42 23.97 -0.32 7.60
N TYR A 43 24.32 -1.23 6.67
CA TYR A 43 23.37 -1.77 5.70
C TYR A 43 22.26 -2.59 6.37
N GLU A 44 22.57 -3.42 7.37
CA GLU A 44 21.57 -4.16 8.14
C GLU A 44 20.56 -3.20 8.77
N LEU A 45 21.05 -2.10 9.37
CA LEU A 45 20.19 -1.10 9.98
C LEU A 45 19.31 -0.38 8.94
N ALA A 46 19.87 -0.01 7.79
CA ALA A 46 19.10 0.58 6.69
C ALA A 46 17.98 -0.35 6.21
N ARG A 47 18.23 -1.66 6.13
CA ARG A 47 17.22 -2.66 5.76
C ARG A 47 16.12 -2.80 6.82
N ILE A 48 16.47 -2.77 8.12
CA ILE A 48 15.47 -2.76 9.20
C ILE A 48 14.57 -1.52 9.10
N VAL A 49 15.17 -0.35 8.84
CA VAL A 49 14.43 0.89 8.62
C VAL A 49 13.47 0.75 7.45
N GLN A 50 13.95 0.28 6.31
CA GLN A 50 13.11 0.10 5.13
C GLN A 50 11.96 -0.87 5.39
N PHE A 51 12.22 -2.00 6.05
CA PHE A 51 11.18 -2.95 6.41
C PHE A 51 10.10 -2.32 7.28
N LEU A 52 10.48 -1.62 8.34
CA LEU A 52 9.53 -0.97 9.23
C LEU A 52 8.76 0.14 8.50
N THR A 53 9.41 0.89 7.61
CA THR A 53 8.75 1.85 6.71
C THR A 53 7.68 1.16 5.86
N GLU A 54 8.01 0.03 5.22
CA GLU A 54 7.08 -0.71 4.37
C GLU A 54 5.88 -1.25 5.18
N ILE A 55 6.09 -1.73 6.41
CA ILE A 55 5.00 -2.16 7.29
C ILE A 55 4.10 -0.99 7.69
N VAL A 56 4.68 0.16 8.03
CA VAL A 56 3.91 1.36 8.35
C VAL A 56 3.08 1.80 7.14
N GLN A 57 3.70 1.92 5.96
CA GLN A 57 3.01 2.26 4.72
C GLN A 57 1.88 1.29 4.42
N TRP A 58 2.14 -0.01 4.58
CA TRP A 58 1.14 -1.05 4.41
C TRP A 58 -0.05 -0.81 5.37
N VAL A 59 0.21 -0.54 6.65
CA VAL A 59 -0.84 -0.25 7.63
C VAL A 59 -1.65 0.99 7.25
N SER A 60 -0.99 2.10 6.89
CA SER A 60 -1.66 3.34 6.45
C SER A 60 -2.64 3.06 5.32
N ILE A 61 -2.15 2.36 4.29
CA ILE A 61 -2.94 2.00 3.11
C ILE A 61 -4.09 1.07 3.52
N ALA A 62 -3.82 0.08 4.37
CA ALA A 62 -4.77 -0.93 4.80
C ALA A 62 -5.93 -0.34 5.61
N ILE A 63 -5.70 0.69 6.41
CA ILE A 63 -6.75 1.32 7.23
C ILE A 63 -7.38 2.54 6.53
N ALA A 64 -6.90 2.88 5.34
CA ALA A 64 -7.27 4.08 4.58
C ALA A 64 -7.06 5.38 5.38
N GLU A 65 -6.11 5.37 6.32
CA GLU A 65 -5.67 6.55 7.04
C GLU A 65 -4.27 6.87 6.58
N VAL A 66 -4.10 8.10 6.13
CA VAL A 66 -2.78 8.61 5.79
C VAL A 66 -2.24 9.14 7.12
N PHE A 67 -1.25 8.47 7.72
CA PHE A 67 -0.26 9.23 8.50
C PHE A 67 0.32 10.16 7.45
N GLU A 68 0.05 11.47 7.56
CA GLU A 68 0.07 12.42 6.43
C GLU A 68 1.28 12.18 5.50
N VAL A 69 1.08 12.43 4.23
CA VAL A 69 2.19 12.42 3.28
C VAL A 69 2.36 13.88 2.99
N ALA A 70 3.54 14.44 3.28
CA ALA A 70 3.89 15.78 2.84
C ALA A 70 3.40 15.95 1.40
N GLY A 71 2.84 17.12 1.08
CA GLY A 71 2.03 17.34 -0.14
C GLY A 71 2.74 17.04 -1.49
N ASP A 72 4.00 16.64 -1.47
CA ASP A 72 4.79 16.18 -2.61
C ASP A 72 4.71 14.64 -2.86
N GLY A 73 4.03 13.88 -2.01
CA GLY A 73 3.92 12.43 -2.14
C GLY A 73 5.15 11.66 -1.66
N MET A 74 6.11 12.32 -0.99
CA MET A 74 7.33 11.69 -0.52
C MET A 74 7.14 11.07 0.88
N PRO A 75 7.79 9.92 1.19
CA PRO A 75 7.55 9.15 2.42
C PRO A 75 8.01 9.77 3.75
N SER A 76 8.25 11.09 3.81
CA SER A 76 8.93 11.77 4.93
C SER A 76 8.30 11.48 6.29
N GLU A 77 6.98 11.38 6.37
CA GLU A 77 6.26 11.17 7.63
C GLU A 77 6.32 9.73 8.19
N THR A 78 6.81 8.76 7.42
CA THR A 78 7.11 7.43 7.99
C THR A 78 8.17 7.51 9.08
N GLY A 79 9.02 8.55 9.08
CA GLY A 79 9.97 8.84 10.15
C GLY A 79 9.30 8.93 11.52
N PHE A 80 8.07 9.44 11.58
CA PHE A 80 7.27 9.50 12.79
C PHE A 80 6.94 8.10 13.27
N ALA A 81 6.28 7.27 12.47
CA ALA A 81 5.96 5.90 12.90
C ALA A 81 7.20 5.10 13.36
N LEU A 82 8.38 5.36 12.77
CA LEU A 82 9.64 4.74 13.16
C LEU A 82 10.13 5.10 14.58
N PHE A 83 9.73 6.22 15.19
CA PHE A 83 10.07 6.50 16.61
C PHE A 83 9.29 5.62 17.59
N SER A 84 8.15 5.05 17.18
CA SER A 84 7.24 4.33 18.09
C SER A 84 7.73 2.95 18.53
N ALA A 85 8.94 2.58 18.12
CA ALA A 85 9.56 1.27 18.32
C ALA A 85 8.89 0.13 17.53
N PRO A 86 9.68 -0.91 17.17
CA PRO A 86 9.20 -2.01 16.33
C PRO A 86 7.98 -2.75 16.89
N SER A 87 7.85 -2.84 18.23
CA SER A 87 6.72 -3.50 18.87
C SER A 87 5.39 -2.79 18.63
N VAL A 88 5.40 -1.46 18.54
CA VAL A 88 4.20 -0.67 18.24
C VAL A 88 3.80 -0.84 16.78
N ILE A 89 4.76 -0.76 15.86
CA ILE A 89 4.52 -1.00 14.42
C ILE A 89 3.97 -2.41 14.19
N LEU A 90 4.52 -3.41 14.88
CA LEU A 90 4.01 -4.78 14.81
C LEU A 90 2.58 -4.89 15.37
N GLN A 91 2.27 -4.18 16.45
CA GLN A 91 0.93 -4.17 17.03
C GLN A 91 -0.07 -3.49 16.09
N MET A 92 0.29 -2.35 15.50
CA MET A 92 -0.49 -1.68 14.45
C MET A 92 -0.80 -2.61 13.27
N PHE A 93 0.20 -3.35 12.81
CA PHE A 93 0.03 -4.34 11.74
C PHE A 93 -0.92 -5.48 12.13
N LYS A 94 -0.76 -6.04 13.32
CA LYS A 94 -1.62 -7.13 13.84
C LYS A 94 -3.06 -6.68 14.05
N ASP A 95 -3.24 -5.49 14.62
CA ASP A 95 -4.55 -4.94 14.94
C ASP A 95 -5.22 -4.30 13.72
N GLN A 96 -4.47 -4.15 12.60
CA GLN A 96 -4.87 -3.37 11.45
C GLN A 96 -5.40 -2.00 11.88
N SER A 97 -4.62 -1.31 12.71
CA SER A 97 -4.99 -0.03 13.32
C SER A 97 -3.80 0.93 13.27
N GLY A 98 -4.09 2.23 13.08
CA GLY A 98 -3.10 3.28 13.23
C GLY A 98 -2.84 3.66 14.69
N ALA A 99 -3.59 3.12 15.65
CA ALA A 99 -3.32 3.35 17.06
C ALA A 99 -1.97 2.71 17.47
N PRO A 100 -1.17 3.37 18.34
CA PRO A 100 -1.45 4.62 19.04
C PRO A 100 -1.09 5.89 18.26
N LEU A 101 -0.54 5.80 17.04
CA LEU A 101 -0.08 6.98 16.29
C LEU A 101 -1.22 7.98 16.01
N LEU A 102 -2.44 7.50 15.77
CA LEU A 102 -3.63 8.35 15.58
C LEU A 102 -4.04 9.16 16.82
N ALA A 103 -3.65 8.70 18.02
CA ALA A 103 -4.00 9.36 19.27
C ALA A 103 -3.07 10.54 19.60
N LEU A 104 -2.00 10.71 18.82
CA LEU A 104 -1.17 11.90 18.86
C LEU A 104 -1.98 13.00 18.16
N ALA A 105 -2.81 13.68 18.95
CA ALA A 105 -3.65 14.79 18.50
C ALA A 105 -2.77 15.79 17.78
N ASP A 106 -3.07 16.03 16.49
CA ASP A 106 -2.39 16.95 15.57
C ASP A 106 -1.21 17.67 16.25
N PRO A 107 -0.04 17.01 16.36
CA PRO A 107 1.14 17.60 16.99
C PRO A 107 1.59 18.91 16.32
N TRP A 108 0.90 19.32 15.26
CA TRP A 108 1.41 20.11 14.16
C TRP A 108 0.58 21.38 14.03
N ASP A 109 0.80 22.32 14.94
CA ASP A 109 0.41 23.73 14.74
C ASP A 109 1.18 24.44 13.60
N GLY A 110 1.73 23.67 12.65
CA GLY A 110 2.59 24.12 11.55
C GLY A 110 4.06 24.34 11.94
N SER A 111 4.50 23.93 13.14
CA SER A 111 5.84 24.26 13.67
C SER A 111 6.94 23.23 13.44
N ILE A 112 6.63 21.98 13.11
CA ILE A 112 7.67 21.01 12.71
C ILE A 112 7.85 21.15 11.21
N GLY A 113 9.07 21.53 10.80
CA GLY A 113 9.40 21.77 9.40
C GLY A 113 9.07 20.55 8.54
N GLU A 114 8.76 20.81 7.26
CA GLU A 114 8.43 19.84 6.21
C GLU A 114 9.46 18.70 6.00
N GLU A 115 10.53 18.67 6.80
CA GLU A 115 11.71 17.81 6.70
C GLU A 115 11.95 16.95 7.95
N PHE A 116 10.91 16.51 8.68
CA PHE A 116 11.16 15.59 9.79
C PHE A 116 11.48 14.16 9.30
N ASP A 117 12.76 13.92 8.99
CA ASP A 117 13.29 12.58 8.83
C ASP A 117 13.93 12.08 10.12
N PHE A 118 13.27 11.13 10.78
CA PHE A 118 13.76 10.59 12.02
C PHE A 118 15.11 9.89 11.87
N ILE A 119 15.35 9.16 10.77
CA ILE A 119 16.49 8.23 10.67
C ILE A 119 17.15 8.12 9.29
N LYS A 120 16.41 8.25 8.17
CA LYS A 120 16.95 7.97 6.83
C LYS A 120 17.96 9.03 6.40
N ASP A 121 17.77 10.30 6.76
CA ASP A 121 18.73 11.38 6.50
C ASP A 121 20.04 11.17 7.26
N ALA A 122 19.96 10.92 8.56
CA ALA A 122 21.15 10.65 9.37
C ALA A 122 21.88 9.38 8.90
N LEU A 123 21.15 8.34 8.46
CA LEU A 123 21.75 7.18 7.79
C LEU A 123 22.44 7.59 6.49
N SER A 124 21.78 8.35 5.62
CA SER A 124 22.32 8.78 4.32
C SER A 124 23.61 9.59 4.49
N VAL A 125 23.66 10.49 5.47
CA VAL A 125 24.88 11.19 5.87
C VAL A 125 25.97 10.20 6.31
N ALA A 126 25.63 9.22 7.15
CA ALA A 126 26.59 8.21 7.57
C ALA A 126 27.16 7.37 6.40
N PHE A 127 26.34 7.01 5.41
CA PHE A 127 26.78 6.34 4.17
C PHE A 127 27.77 7.22 3.39
N LYS A 128 27.43 8.49 3.18
CA LYS A 128 28.29 9.48 2.51
C LYS A 128 29.63 9.65 3.23
N THR A 129 29.61 9.86 4.55
CA THR A 129 30.82 10.03 5.38
C THR A 129 31.74 8.81 5.29
N ARG A 130 31.18 7.60 5.21
CA ARG A 130 31.94 6.34 5.03
C ARG A 130 32.32 6.03 3.59
N LYS A 131 31.97 6.90 2.63
CA LYS A 131 32.18 6.71 1.18
C LYS A 131 31.55 5.42 0.66
N LEU A 132 30.39 5.06 1.19
CA LEU A 132 29.60 3.93 0.75
C LEU A 132 28.57 4.41 -0.28
N SER A 133 28.14 3.53 -1.17
CA SER A 133 26.96 3.78 -2.01
C SER A 133 25.74 3.94 -1.12
N GLU A 134 24.94 4.98 -1.35
CA GLU A 134 23.68 5.15 -0.64
C GLU A 134 22.75 3.96 -0.89
N PRO A 135 21.96 3.56 0.12
CA PRO A 135 20.98 2.51 -0.06
C PRO A 135 19.92 2.96 -1.07
N VAL A 136 19.71 2.15 -2.10
CA VAL A 136 18.54 2.28 -2.97
C VAL A 136 17.38 1.64 -2.22
N TRP A 137 16.60 2.45 -1.49
CA TRP A 137 15.59 2.00 -0.52
C TRP A 137 14.62 0.96 -1.09
N ASP A 138 14.17 1.11 -2.34
CA ASP A 138 13.22 0.18 -2.98
C ASP A 138 13.88 -1.02 -3.68
N SER A 139 15.21 -1.16 -3.59
CA SER A 139 15.93 -2.26 -4.25
C SER A 139 15.69 -3.61 -3.58
N HIS A 140 15.81 -4.68 -4.36
CA HIS A 140 15.78 -6.05 -3.85
C HIS A 140 16.81 -6.28 -2.72
N GLU A 141 17.98 -5.64 -2.79
CA GLU A 141 19.01 -5.73 -1.75
C GLU A 141 18.57 -5.17 -0.39
N MET A 142 17.70 -4.17 -0.37
CA MET A 142 17.16 -3.61 0.87
C MET A 142 16.10 -4.50 1.51
N LYS A 143 15.54 -5.43 0.73
CA LYS A 143 14.52 -6.38 1.18
C LYS A 143 15.10 -7.68 1.73
N LYS A 144 16.43 -7.90 1.61
CA LYS A 144 17.10 -9.15 2.00
C LYS A 144 17.16 -9.48 3.49
N VAL A 145 17.14 -8.51 4.41
CA VAL A 145 17.34 -8.77 5.87
C VAL A 145 16.24 -9.64 6.50
N ILE A 146 15.10 -9.77 5.84
CA ILE A 146 14.02 -10.68 6.26
C ILE A 146 14.15 -12.05 5.60
N LEU A 147 14.94 -12.14 4.53
CA LEU A 147 14.90 -13.24 3.58
C LEU A 147 16.10 -14.21 3.70
N ASP A 148 17.09 -13.94 4.54
CA ASP A 148 18.25 -14.82 4.69
C ASP A 148 17.90 -16.18 5.34
N GLU A 149 16.71 -16.32 5.95
CA GLU A 149 16.12 -17.62 6.37
C GLU A 149 14.97 -18.10 5.44
N TYR A 150 14.69 -17.40 4.35
CA TYR A 150 13.51 -17.66 3.51
C TYR A 150 13.59 -18.95 2.70
N GLU A 151 14.77 -19.54 2.50
CA GLU A 151 14.88 -20.87 1.88
C GLU A 151 14.08 -21.94 2.66
N GLN A 152 13.71 -21.68 3.93
CA GLN A 152 12.83 -22.55 4.73
C GLN A 152 11.37 -22.10 4.80
N TYR A 153 11.06 -20.88 4.33
CA TYR A 153 9.72 -20.29 4.29
C TYR A 153 9.21 -20.10 2.86
N ASP A 154 9.67 -20.95 1.94
CA ASP A 154 9.03 -21.29 0.66
C ASP A 154 7.66 -21.98 0.86
N ARG A 155 6.91 -21.54 1.87
CA ARG A 155 5.49 -21.83 1.99
C ARG A 155 4.77 -20.84 1.09
N PRO A 156 3.76 -21.27 0.32
CA PRO A 156 2.88 -20.35 -0.37
C PRO A 156 2.45 -19.25 0.60
N LEU A 157 2.34 -18.01 0.13
CA LEU A 157 1.47 -17.05 0.80
C LEU A 157 0.14 -17.78 0.96
N HIS A 158 -0.15 -18.21 2.19
CA HIS A 158 -1.21 -19.15 2.47
C HIS A 158 -2.54 -18.39 2.36
N ALA A 159 -2.97 -18.05 1.15
CA ALA A 159 -4.19 -17.30 0.84
C ALA A 159 -4.53 -16.20 1.87
N ASP A 160 -3.52 -15.52 2.44
CA ASP A 160 -3.74 -14.44 3.40
C ASP A 160 -4.06 -13.19 2.62
N TRP A 161 -5.21 -13.25 1.96
CA TRP A 161 -5.75 -12.17 1.17
C TRP A 161 -5.90 -10.89 2.00
N GLY A 162 -5.92 -10.99 3.34
CA GLY A 162 -5.86 -9.85 4.24
C GLY A 162 -4.64 -8.95 3.99
N LEU A 163 -3.49 -9.53 3.61
CA LEU A 163 -2.28 -8.77 3.27
C LEU A 163 -2.44 -7.92 2.01
N LEU A 164 -3.41 -8.20 1.14
CA LEU A 164 -3.65 -7.36 -0.02
C LEU A 164 -4.17 -5.99 0.35
N LYS A 165 -4.74 -5.81 1.55
CA LYS A 165 -5.34 -4.55 1.98
C LYS A 165 -4.37 -3.36 1.93
N GLY A 166 -3.10 -3.58 2.29
CA GLY A 166 -2.06 -2.54 2.20
C GLY A 166 -1.40 -2.40 0.82
N HIS A 167 -1.79 -3.20 -0.17
CA HIS A 167 -1.36 -3.06 -1.56
C HIS A 167 -2.48 -2.62 -2.51
N LEU A 168 -3.72 -2.91 -2.12
CA LEU A 168 -4.95 -2.68 -2.86
C LEU A 168 -5.94 -1.96 -1.93
N PRO A 169 -5.74 -0.69 -1.60
CA PRO A 169 -6.79 0.04 -0.89
C PRO A 169 -8.05 0.12 -1.78
N PRO A 170 -9.25 0.33 -1.19
CA PRO A 170 -10.51 0.40 -1.93
C PRO A 170 -10.48 1.26 -3.20
N HIS A 171 -9.78 2.40 -3.16
CA HIS A 171 -9.66 3.33 -4.28
C HIS A 171 -8.80 2.77 -5.44
N VAL A 172 -7.69 2.10 -5.14
CA VAL A 172 -6.87 1.40 -6.15
C VAL A 172 -7.66 0.25 -6.75
N LEU A 173 -8.41 -0.50 -5.92
CA LEU A 173 -9.25 -1.59 -6.41
C LEU A 173 -10.35 -1.06 -7.34
N ALA A 174 -11.09 -0.02 -6.95
CA ALA A 174 -12.16 0.56 -7.78
C ALA A 174 -11.65 1.10 -9.13
N THR A 175 -10.40 1.59 -9.17
CA THR A 175 -9.74 2.06 -10.40
C THR A 175 -9.01 0.96 -11.17
N SER A 176 -9.07 -0.28 -10.71
CA SER A 176 -8.47 -1.46 -11.33
C SER A 176 -9.48 -2.27 -12.15
N MET A 177 -10.54 -1.67 -12.68
CA MET A 177 -11.42 -2.37 -13.62
C MET A 177 -10.85 -2.34 -15.06
N ILE A 178 -11.27 -3.28 -15.91
CA ILE A 178 -10.81 -3.37 -17.30
C ILE A 178 -11.34 -2.21 -18.18
N GLY A 179 -10.61 -1.89 -19.24
CA GLY A 179 -11.06 -0.97 -20.29
C GLY A 179 -11.17 0.48 -19.83
N HIS A 180 -12.34 1.08 -20.02
CA HIS A 180 -12.64 2.46 -19.62
C HIS A 180 -13.45 2.56 -18.32
N LEU A 181 -13.72 1.42 -17.66
CA LEU A 181 -14.45 1.38 -16.39
C LEU A 181 -13.77 2.17 -15.26
N PRO A 182 -12.44 2.21 -15.09
CA PRO A 182 -11.81 3.03 -14.04
C PRO A 182 -12.20 4.50 -14.09
N ARG A 183 -12.58 4.98 -15.28
CA ARG A 183 -12.97 6.36 -15.54
C ARG A 183 -14.49 6.51 -15.71
N ASN A 184 -15.28 5.48 -15.41
CA ASN A 184 -16.74 5.54 -15.36
C ASN A 184 -17.16 6.06 -13.97
N PRO A 185 -17.56 7.33 -13.83
CA PRO A 185 -17.86 7.91 -12.51
C PRO A 185 -19.07 7.26 -11.83
N TYR A 186 -20.00 6.66 -12.59
CA TYR A 186 -21.16 5.99 -12.02
C TYR A 186 -20.77 4.67 -11.36
N GLU A 187 -20.02 3.83 -12.08
CA GLU A 187 -19.59 2.52 -11.58
C GLU A 187 -18.48 2.65 -10.54
N THR A 188 -17.45 3.47 -10.78
CA THR A 188 -16.32 3.63 -9.86
C THR A 188 -16.76 4.20 -8.51
N ASN A 189 -17.66 5.20 -8.48
CA ASN A 189 -18.14 5.76 -7.20
C ASN A 189 -19.00 4.75 -6.43
N SER A 190 -19.91 4.05 -7.12
CA SER A 190 -20.75 3.04 -6.48
C SER A 190 -19.92 1.90 -5.89
N LEU A 191 -18.91 1.43 -6.65
CA LEU A 191 -17.98 0.42 -6.18
C LEU A 191 -17.15 0.94 -5.01
N TYR A 192 -16.61 2.16 -5.10
CA TYR A 192 -15.86 2.79 -4.02
C TYR A 192 -16.67 2.84 -2.72
N GLU A 193 -17.89 3.37 -2.75
CA GLU A 193 -18.77 3.44 -1.57
C GLU A 193 -19.04 2.05 -0.98
N TYR A 194 -19.31 1.06 -1.84
CA TYR A 194 -19.53 -0.32 -1.43
C TYR A 194 -18.30 -0.92 -0.73
N LEU A 195 -17.12 -0.71 -1.30
CA LEU A 195 -15.85 -1.21 -0.76
C LEU A 195 -15.51 -0.57 0.60
N TYR A 196 -15.87 0.70 0.82
CA TYR A 196 -15.67 1.38 2.12
C TYR A 196 -16.63 0.90 3.21
N GLN A 197 -17.89 0.58 2.88
CA GLN A 197 -18.89 0.17 3.87
C GLN A 197 -18.61 -1.21 4.49
N LEU A 198 -17.98 -2.11 3.75
CA LEU A 198 -17.93 -3.53 4.13
C LEU A 198 -16.79 -3.93 5.07
N THR A 199 -16.02 -2.98 5.62
CA THR A 199 -14.71 -3.30 6.25
C THR A 199 -13.95 -4.28 5.35
N LEU A 200 -13.70 -3.85 4.11
CA LEU A 200 -13.33 -4.66 2.96
C LEU A 200 -12.53 -5.94 3.31
N PHE A 201 -13.16 -7.09 3.10
CA PHE A 201 -12.51 -8.39 3.20
C PHE A 201 -12.05 -8.81 1.80
N PHE A 202 -10.74 -8.70 1.54
CA PHE A 202 -10.14 -9.18 0.30
C PHE A 202 -10.40 -10.67 0.05
N ALA A 203 -10.47 -11.47 1.11
CA ALA A 203 -10.64 -12.93 1.00
C ALA A 203 -11.89 -13.35 0.19
N PRO A 204 -13.11 -12.86 0.46
CA PRO A 204 -14.27 -13.10 -0.39
C PRO A 204 -14.10 -12.68 -1.85
N ILE A 205 -13.46 -11.53 -2.12
CA ILE A 205 -13.23 -11.05 -3.48
C ILE A 205 -12.28 -12.02 -4.20
N MET A 206 -11.13 -12.31 -3.59
CA MET A 206 -10.13 -13.19 -4.19
C MET A 206 -10.67 -14.60 -4.38
N SER A 207 -11.38 -15.16 -3.39
CA SER A 207 -12.02 -16.47 -3.53
C SER A 207 -12.96 -16.50 -4.74
N TRP A 208 -13.81 -15.48 -4.91
CA TRP A 208 -14.68 -15.38 -6.08
C TRP A 208 -13.90 -15.26 -7.39
N VAL A 209 -12.84 -14.45 -7.42
CA VAL A 209 -12.00 -14.21 -8.61
C VAL A 209 -11.32 -15.51 -9.06
N PHE A 210 -10.85 -16.34 -8.13
CA PHE A 210 -10.26 -17.65 -8.44
C PHE A 210 -11.30 -18.72 -8.77
N ASP A 211 -12.45 -18.74 -8.09
CA ASP A 211 -13.52 -19.72 -8.33
C ASP A 211 -14.17 -19.52 -9.72
N LYS A 212 -14.23 -18.27 -10.19
CA LYS A 212 -14.76 -17.94 -11.52
C LYS A 212 -13.69 -18.09 -12.58
N LYS A 213 -13.61 -19.32 -13.11
CA LYS A 213 -12.86 -19.59 -14.33
C LYS A 213 -13.41 -18.73 -15.46
N ASP A 214 -12.48 -18.05 -16.13
CA ASP A 214 -12.76 -17.31 -17.36
C ASP A 214 -12.52 -18.22 -18.56
N ASP A 215 -13.22 -17.96 -19.66
CA ASP A 215 -13.06 -18.66 -20.93
C ASP A 215 -11.74 -18.26 -21.64
N SER A 216 -11.03 -17.24 -21.14
CA SER A 216 -9.84 -16.65 -21.79
C SER A 216 -8.57 -17.51 -21.81
N ASP A 217 -8.58 -18.73 -21.28
CA ASP A 217 -7.45 -19.68 -21.17
C ASP A 217 -6.17 -19.17 -20.47
N GLN A 218 -5.94 -17.86 -20.38
CA GLN A 218 -4.70 -17.23 -19.89
C GLN A 218 -4.36 -17.58 -18.44
N TYR A 219 -5.38 -17.91 -17.63
CA TYR A 219 -5.24 -18.23 -16.22
C TYR A 219 -6.01 -19.50 -15.82
N ARG A 220 -6.27 -20.40 -16.78
CA ARG A 220 -7.11 -21.59 -16.57
C ARG A 220 -6.57 -22.51 -15.46
N ASP A 221 -5.25 -22.59 -15.37
CA ASP A 221 -4.53 -23.48 -14.46
C ASP A 221 -4.06 -22.76 -13.19
N LEU A 222 -4.36 -21.47 -13.04
CA LEU A 222 -3.96 -20.68 -11.88
C LEU A 222 -4.82 -21.04 -10.66
N SER A 223 -4.17 -21.50 -9.60
CA SER A 223 -4.76 -21.86 -8.31
C SER A 223 -4.54 -20.76 -7.27
N PRO A 224 -5.45 -20.61 -6.27
CA PRO A 224 -5.20 -19.80 -5.07
C PRO A 224 -3.88 -20.11 -4.34
N ASP A 225 -3.37 -21.33 -4.48
CA ASP A 225 -2.13 -21.79 -3.83
C ASP A 225 -0.87 -21.54 -4.66
N ASP A 226 -1.01 -21.02 -5.90
CA ASP A 226 0.12 -20.75 -6.77
C ASP A 226 0.90 -19.51 -6.34
N TRP A 227 2.19 -19.51 -6.69
CA TRP A 227 3.09 -18.41 -6.45
C TRP A 227 2.88 -17.33 -7.51
N ILE A 228 2.28 -16.20 -7.10
CA ILE A 228 1.91 -15.13 -8.02
C ILE A 228 2.55 -13.83 -7.55
N PHE A 229 3.29 -13.18 -8.45
CA PHE A 229 3.76 -11.82 -8.21
C PHE A 229 2.58 -10.88 -8.00
N ILE A 230 2.71 -9.91 -7.09
CA ILE A 230 1.63 -8.94 -6.83
C ILE A 230 1.14 -8.26 -8.13
N SER A 231 2.05 -7.92 -9.06
CA SER A 231 1.69 -7.35 -10.36
C SER A 231 0.83 -8.30 -11.21
N CYS A 232 1.16 -9.59 -11.25
CA CYS A 232 0.35 -10.60 -11.94
C CYS A 232 -1.02 -10.77 -11.28
N LEU A 233 -1.07 -10.78 -9.94
CA LEU A 233 -2.31 -10.86 -9.18
C LEU A 233 -3.21 -9.64 -9.44
N LEU A 234 -2.62 -8.45 -9.55
CA LEU A 234 -3.32 -7.22 -9.93
C LEU A 234 -3.92 -7.34 -11.33
N THR A 235 -3.14 -7.75 -12.32
CA THR A 235 -3.65 -7.96 -13.69
C THR A 235 -4.76 -9.01 -13.73
N PHE A 236 -4.61 -10.10 -12.96
CA PHE A 236 -5.60 -11.17 -12.84
C PHE A 236 -6.90 -10.69 -12.19
N THR A 237 -6.80 -9.90 -11.13
CA THR A 237 -7.96 -9.28 -10.47
C THR A 237 -8.62 -8.26 -11.39
N GLN A 238 -7.84 -7.44 -12.09
CA GLN A 238 -8.32 -6.39 -12.99
C GLN A 238 -9.22 -6.94 -14.11
N SER A 239 -8.87 -8.08 -14.67
CA SER A 239 -9.67 -8.70 -15.74
C SER A 239 -11.03 -9.18 -15.26
N ARG A 240 -11.20 -9.46 -13.95
CA ARG A 240 -12.41 -10.06 -13.38
C ARG A 240 -13.20 -9.14 -12.45
N LEU A 241 -12.61 -8.06 -11.97
CA LEU A 241 -13.23 -7.21 -10.95
C LEU A 241 -14.60 -6.65 -11.38
N HIS A 242 -14.75 -6.30 -12.65
CA HIS A 242 -16.02 -5.80 -13.18
C HIS A 242 -17.13 -6.87 -13.17
N LEU A 243 -16.77 -8.14 -13.40
CA LEU A 243 -17.70 -9.27 -13.33
C LEU A 243 -18.08 -9.58 -11.88
N TRP A 244 -17.10 -9.53 -10.97
CA TRP A 244 -17.36 -9.66 -9.53
C TRP A 244 -18.33 -8.58 -9.07
N TRP A 245 -18.10 -7.34 -9.50
CA TRP A 245 -18.93 -6.22 -9.12
C TRP A 245 -20.37 -6.35 -9.65
N LEU A 246 -20.52 -6.80 -10.91
CA LEU A 246 -21.83 -7.09 -11.49
C LEU A 246 -22.57 -8.20 -10.72
N ASP A 247 -21.87 -9.26 -10.32
CA ASP A 247 -22.42 -10.37 -9.53
C ASP A 247 -22.88 -9.91 -8.13
N ARG A 248 -22.09 -9.03 -7.48
CA ARG A 248 -22.48 -8.41 -6.20
C ARG A 248 -23.75 -7.57 -6.35
N LYS A 249 -23.79 -6.69 -7.35
CA LYS A 249 -24.99 -5.87 -7.63
C LYS A 249 -26.24 -6.75 -7.81
N ARG A 250 -26.12 -7.86 -8.55
CA ARG A 250 -27.23 -8.80 -8.75
C ARG A 250 -27.67 -9.47 -7.45
N THR A 251 -26.71 -10.00 -6.70
CA THR A 251 -26.96 -10.76 -5.48
C THR A 251 -27.63 -9.90 -4.40
N GLU A 252 -27.26 -8.64 -4.32
CA GLU A 252 -27.75 -7.71 -3.29
C GLU A 252 -28.91 -6.83 -3.77
N GLY A 253 -29.41 -7.06 -4.99
CA GLY A 253 -30.53 -6.29 -5.55
C GLY A 253 -30.20 -4.81 -5.80
N MET A 254 -28.92 -4.48 -5.99
CA MET A 254 -28.52 -3.13 -6.37
C MET A 254 -28.98 -2.81 -7.80
N HIS A 255 -29.10 -1.53 -8.10
CA HIS A 255 -29.49 -1.10 -9.44
C HIS A 255 -28.42 -1.49 -10.48
N ILE A 256 -28.89 -2.19 -11.52
CA ILE A 256 -28.14 -2.47 -12.74
C ILE A 256 -29.02 -1.95 -13.89
N PRO A 257 -28.49 -1.08 -14.78
CA PRO A 257 -29.25 -0.67 -15.94
C PRO A 257 -29.67 -1.88 -16.78
N LEU A 258 -30.92 -1.88 -17.26
CA LEU A 258 -31.50 -3.01 -18.01
C LEU A 258 -30.80 -3.25 -19.35
N ASP A 259 -30.35 -2.17 -20.00
CA ASP A 259 -29.76 -2.23 -21.33
C ASP A 259 -28.23 -2.21 -21.23
N ASP A 260 -27.59 -3.22 -21.83
CA ASP A 260 -26.14 -3.26 -22.00
C ASP A 260 -25.68 -2.21 -23.02
N CYS A 261 -24.60 -1.50 -22.70
CA CYS A 261 -23.93 -0.65 -23.67
C CYS A 261 -23.30 -1.53 -24.76
N TRP A 262 -23.53 -1.21 -26.05
CA TRP A 262 -22.94 -1.98 -27.15
C TRP A 262 -21.40 -2.05 -27.13
N TYR A 263 -20.76 -1.04 -26.55
CA TYR A 263 -19.31 -0.99 -26.41
C TYR A 263 -18.82 -1.51 -25.05
N GLY A 264 -19.73 -1.95 -24.17
CA GLY A 264 -19.42 -2.52 -22.86
C GLY A 264 -18.43 -1.70 -22.05
N TYR A 265 -17.50 -2.39 -21.40
CA TYR A 265 -16.41 -1.77 -20.64
C TYR A 265 -15.45 -0.93 -21.51
N ASN A 266 -15.47 -1.05 -22.85
CA ASN A 266 -14.68 -0.22 -23.79
C ASN A 266 -15.41 1.06 -24.26
N CYS A 267 -16.61 1.36 -23.75
CA CYS A 267 -17.33 2.57 -24.14
C CYS A 267 -16.56 3.84 -23.75
N ARG A 268 -16.18 4.70 -24.71
CA ARG A 268 -15.51 5.99 -24.41
C ARG A 268 -16.46 7.03 -23.82
N THR A 269 -17.75 6.96 -24.16
CA THR A 269 -18.77 7.91 -23.70
C THR A 269 -19.03 7.80 -22.19
N GLN A 270 -18.84 6.61 -21.61
CA GLN A 270 -18.98 6.38 -20.17
C GLN A 270 -18.06 7.29 -19.33
N ILE A 271 -16.94 7.73 -19.89
CA ILE A 271 -15.92 8.52 -19.19
C ILE A 271 -16.40 9.95 -18.88
N HIS A 272 -17.12 10.57 -19.82
CA HIS A 272 -17.36 12.02 -19.80
C HIS A 272 -18.85 12.40 -19.87
N ARG A 273 -19.76 11.43 -19.96
CA ARG A 273 -21.21 11.65 -19.94
C ARG A 273 -21.84 10.84 -18.82
N TYR A 274 -21.93 11.43 -17.63
CA TYR A 274 -22.54 10.77 -16.46
C TYR A 274 -23.93 10.18 -16.76
N ALA A 275 -24.79 10.92 -17.48
CA ALA A 275 -26.11 10.43 -17.87
C ALA A 275 -26.07 9.19 -18.77
N HIS A 276 -25.03 9.02 -19.59
CA HIS A 276 -24.83 7.80 -20.38
C HIS A 276 -24.35 6.65 -19.49
N ALA A 277 -23.37 6.92 -18.62
CA ALA A 277 -22.82 5.97 -17.66
C ALA A 277 -23.89 5.40 -16.71
N ALA A 278 -24.82 6.23 -16.25
CA ALA A 278 -25.91 5.81 -15.37
C ALA A 278 -27.06 5.10 -16.08
N LYS A 279 -27.25 5.31 -17.39
CA LYS A 279 -28.39 4.79 -18.15
C LYS A 279 -28.16 3.39 -18.72
N LEU A 280 -26.90 3.02 -18.99
CA LEU A 280 -26.55 1.76 -19.66
C LEU A 280 -25.57 0.98 -18.80
N ASN A 281 -25.63 -0.35 -18.86
CA ASN A 281 -24.69 -1.20 -18.16
C ASN A 281 -23.35 -1.23 -18.94
N HIS A 282 -22.25 -0.87 -18.28
CA HIS A 282 -20.89 -0.95 -18.82
C HIS A 282 -20.07 -2.11 -18.24
N LEU A 283 -20.60 -2.85 -17.27
CA LEU A 283 -19.95 -4.04 -16.69
C LEU A 283 -20.09 -5.29 -17.58
N CYS A 284 -20.38 -5.10 -18.87
CA CYS A 284 -20.60 -6.15 -19.86
C CYS A 284 -19.51 -6.12 -20.94
N ALA A 285 -19.36 -7.25 -21.64
CA ALA A 285 -18.44 -7.37 -22.77
C ALA A 285 -18.95 -6.55 -23.98
N PRO A 286 -18.05 -5.94 -24.77
CA PRO A 286 -18.43 -5.26 -26.02
C PRO A 286 -19.10 -6.22 -27.00
N THR A 287 -20.21 -5.79 -27.61
CA THR A 287 -20.97 -6.56 -28.62
C THR A 287 -20.87 -5.97 -30.03
N ARG A 288 -20.44 -4.71 -30.17
CA ARG A 288 -20.18 -4.05 -31.46
C ARG A 288 -18.73 -3.58 -31.55
N GLY A 289 -17.82 -4.54 -31.67
CA GLY A 289 -16.39 -4.30 -31.87
C GLY A 289 -15.74 -3.51 -30.73
N ASP A 290 -14.44 -3.30 -30.86
CA ASP A 290 -13.69 -2.45 -29.94
C ASP A 290 -13.55 -1.05 -30.55
N PRO A 291 -14.18 0.01 -30.00
CA PRO A 291 -13.95 1.38 -30.47
C PRO A 291 -12.53 1.87 -30.15
N ALA A 292 -11.68 1.05 -29.50
CA ALA A 292 -10.27 1.33 -29.28
C ALA A 292 -9.37 1.09 -30.50
N TYR A 293 -9.87 0.43 -31.57
CA TYR A 293 -9.18 0.26 -32.86
C TYR A 293 -9.83 1.07 -33.98
#